data_AF-A0A959GRZ4-F1
#
_entry.id   AF-A0A959GRZ4-F1
#
_cell.length_a   1.000
_cell.length_b   1.000
_cell.length_c   1.000
_cell.angle_alpha   90.00
_cell.angle_beta   90.00
_cell.angle_gamma   90.00
#
_symmetry.space_group_name_H-M   'P 1'
#
loop_
_entity.id
_entity.type
_entity.pdbx_description
1 polymer ?
#
loop_
_entity_poly.entity_id
_entity_poly.type
_entity_poly.pdbx_seq_one_letter_code
_entity_poly.pdbx_strand_id
1 'polypeptide(L)'
;MNLRITIPLLVTASFFFISAAAQEVFYQEDFADGAPDWSVIQIVGNGANSGFWRTTSTGPAGSFALDPLNSTTASNGWVQFDSDLNCFPQGQDSWLVSPYIQTEGRMAIILSFETYYRTYNDRPQLRVGEDFSQRINWDIYEPFPSLSANQYGGATEGDPALNPQYIQIDITPSIVGLDSFRFAFQFLSSLETLNGGGDDIGCAYSWQVDDIQLLSVQEISCGEVLLSDNFSSNISLYDYSECVSGPPIIFPDLPDQLYRFELADQQTVRVALQDYTGSGMLSILESDVNNVPGSCVATNFFGALPDNQEVIAVLDPGVYWIVVNGFEQGAYSLSVDCYPADNPGVITCGESLIGSTADSPNSFSGSAYINCLGGLFAYGAGENRYQFTLTETQTIVANLSNRGNLDLDLFLFSNLNGQPWQCLDASYINYAGADEEIIAQLAAGTYWLIVDGDLDTDA
;
A
#
# COMPACT_ATOMS: atom_id res chain seq x y z
N MET A 1 -49.88 9.48 -46.35
CA MET A 1 -48.49 9.77 -45.94
C MET A 1 -48.44 9.55 -44.44
N ASN A 2 -47.92 8.40 -44.00
CA ASN A 2 -47.94 8.01 -42.59
C ASN A 2 -46.65 8.46 -41.93
N LEU A 3 -46.73 9.49 -41.09
CA LEU A 3 -45.62 9.98 -40.30
C LEU A 3 -45.40 9.03 -39.12
N ARG A 4 -44.30 8.26 -39.14
CA ARG A 4 -43.84 7.51 -37.97
C ARG A 4 -42.87 8.41 -37.20
N ILE A 5 -43.26 8.80 -36.00
CA ILE A 5 -42.39 9.51 -35.04
C ILE A 5 -41.78 8.44 -34.15
N THR A 6 -40.47 8.23 -34.29
CA THR A 6 -39.68 7.39 -33.40
C THR A 6 -39.19 8.27 -32.25
N ILE A 7 -39.73 8.06 -31.04
CA ILE A 7 -39.23 8.71 -29.83
C ILE A 7 -38.07 7.85 -29.32
N PRO A 8 -36.82 8.35 -29.24
CA PRO A 8 -35.75 7.60 -28.63
C PRO A 8 -36.08 7.39 -27.15
N LEU A 9 -36.09 6.13 -26.73
CA LEU A 9 -36.19 5.75 -25.33
C LEU A 9 -34.92 6.26 -24.63
N LEU A 10 -35.03 7.35 -23.89
CA LEU A 10 -33.95 7.87 -23.06
C LEU A 10 -33.74 6.85 -21.92
N VAL A 11 -32.77 5.96 -22.08
CA VAL A 11 -32.31 5.09 -20.98
C VAL A 11 -31.52 6.00 -20.04
N THR A 12 -32.18 6.51 -19.00
CA THR A 12 -31.48 7.11 -17.87
C THR A 12 -30.70 6.00 -17.19
N ALA A 13 -29.41 5.89 -17.51
CA ALA A 13 -28.46 5.13 -16.71
C ALA A 13 -28.42 5.80 -15.33
N SER A 14 -29.16 5.24 -14.38
CA SER A 14 -28.99 5.57 -12.97
C SER A 14 -27.62 5.06 -12.57
N PHE A 15 -26.61 5.93 -12.61
CA PHE A 15 -25.35 5.72 -11.92
C PHE A 15 -25.69 5.68 -10.43
N PHE A 16 -25.75 4.48 -9.86
CA PHE A 16 -25.76 4.30 -8.42
C PHE A 16 -24.36 4.67 -7.94
N PHE A 17 -24.23 5.88 -7.38
CA PHE A 17 -23.05 6.23 -6.61
C PHE A 17 -23.08 5.41 -5.32
N ILE A 18 -22.19 4.43 -5.22
CA ILE A 18 -21.94 3.71 -3.98
C ILE A 18 -21.09 4.66 -3.14
N SER A 19 -21.60 5.10 -2.00
CA SER A 19 -20.77 5.77 -1.01
C SER A 19 -19.74 4.75 -0.54
N ALA A 20 -18.44 5.04 -0.69
CA ALA A 20 -17.43 4.20 -0.09
C ALA A 20 -17.65 4.21 1.42
N ALA A 21 -17.67 3.03 2.04
CA ALA A 21 -17.63 2.98 3.50
C ALA A 21 -16.23 3.45 3.90
N ALA A 22 -16.16 4.42 4.81
CA ALA A 22 -14.88 4.87 5.35
C ALA A 22 -14.15 3.68 6.01
N GLN A 23 -12.82 3.78 6.11
CA GLN A 23 -12.04 2.83 6.90
C GLN A 23 -12.62 2.75 8.33
N GLU A 24 -13.03 1.55 8.75
CA GLU A 24 -13.76 1.34 10.01
C GLU A 24 -13.03 0.33 10.89
N VAL A 25 -12.76 0.72 12.13
CA VAL A 25 -12.42 -0.24 13.19
C VAL A 25 -13.71 -0.92 13.62
N PHE A 26 -13.87 -2.20 13.26
CA PHE A 26 -15.10 -2.96 13.55
C PHE A 26 -14.92 -3.96 14.71
N TYR A 27 -13.68 -4.17 15.15
CA TYR A 27 -13.35 -4.95 16.34
C TYR A 27 -12.15 -4.33 17.05
N GLN A 28 -12.19 -4.28 18.38
CA GLN A 28 -11.10 -3.81 19.23
C GLN A 28 -11.00 -4.63 20.52
N GLU A 29 -9.79 -4.78 21.05
CA GLU A 29 -9.51 -5.37 22.36
C GLU A 29 -8.31 -4.67 22.99
N ASP A 30 -8.51 -4.10 24.19
CA ASP A 30 -7.51 -3.37 24.98
C ASP A 30 -7.19 -4.07 26.32
N PHE A 31 -7.78 -5.25 26.55
CA PHE A 31 -7.61 -6.09 27.75
C PHE A 31 -7.85 -5.40 29.10
N ALA A 32 -8.52 -4.24 29.14
CA ALA A 32 -8.81 -3.47 30.35
C ALA A 32 -9.55 -4.30 31.41
N ASP A 33 -10.49 -5.13 30.95
CA ASP A 33 -11.33 -5.99 31.77
C ASP A 33 -10.82 -7.45 31.79
N GLY A 34 -9.55 -7.64 31.43
CA GLY A 34 -8.94 -8.94 31.19
C GLY A 34 -9.28 -9.49 29.81
N ALA A 35 -9.39 -10.82 29.68
CA ALA A 35 -9.65 -11.49 28.40
C ALA A 35 -10.79 -12.54 28.53
N PRO A 36 -12.00 -12.14 28.99
CA PRO A 36 -13.04 -13.08 29.39
C PRO A 36 -13.59 -13.95 28.26
N ASP A 37 -13.64 -13.43 27.03
CA ASP A 37 -14.14 -14.14 25.85
C ASP A 37 -13.02 -14.77 24.99
N TRP A 38 -11.77 -14.58 25.41
CA TRP A 38 -10.61 -15.18 24.78
C TRP A 38 -10.32 -16.55 25.37
N SER A 39 -9.79 -17.44 24.54
CA SER A 39 -9.37 -18.77 24.98
C SER A 39 -7.85 -18.83 25.11
N VAL A 40 -7.37 -19.23 26.28
CA VAL A 40 -5.93 -19.49 26.50
C VAL A 40 -5.69 -20.99 26.53
N ILE A 41 -4.84 -21.49 25.63
CA ILE A 41 -4.66 -22.92 25.39
C ILE A 41 -3.16 -23.23 25.34
N GLN A 42 -2.72 -24.20 26.15
CA GLN A 42 -1.36 -24.73 26.10
C GLN A 42 -1.40 -26.14 25.49
N ILE A 43 -0.72 -26.32 24.36
CA ILE A 43 -0.55 -27.62 23.69
C ILE A 43 0.72 -28.31 24.20
N VAL A 44 1.82 -27.56 24.29
CA VAL A 44 3.10 -28.02 24.85
C VAL A 44 3.53 -27.04 25.93
N GLY A 45 3.89 -27.56 27.10
CA GLY A 45 4.31 -26.78 28.25
C GLY A 45 4.25 -27.61 29.53
N ASN A 46 4.49 -26.95 30.67
CA ASN A 46 4.54 -27.61 31.98
C ASN A 46 3.22 -27.51 32.78
N GLY A 47 2.16 -26.94 32.21
CA GLY A 47 0.86 -26.74 32.86
C GLY A 47 0.84 -25.72 34.01
N ALA A 48 1.94 -25.02 34.30
CA ALA A 48 1.97 -23.96 35.31
C ALA A 48 1.27 -22.71 34.79
N ASN A 49 0.70 -21.89 35.69
CA ASN A 49 0.00 -20.65 35.30
C ASN A 49 0.88 -19.67 34.52
N SER A 50 2.19 -19.68 34.74
CA SER A 50 3.18 -18.90 33.97
C SER A 50 3.38 -19.40 32.54
N GLY A 51 2.94 -20.62 32.22
CA GLY A 51 3.00 -21.23 30.90
C GLY A 51 1.80 -20.96 30.02
N PHE A 52 0.94 -20.04 30.42
CA PHE A 52 -0.21 -19.60 29.67
C PHE A 52 -0.08 -18.11 29.38
N TRP A 53 -0.74 -17.67 28.31
CA TRP A 53 -1.02 -16.26 28.14
C TRP A 53 -1.80 -15.73 29.34
N ARG A 54 -1.43 -14.57 29.86
CA ARG A 54 -2.10 -13.96 31.01
C ARG A 54 -2.26 -12.47 30.83
N THR A 55 -3.39 -11.96 31.30
CA THR A 55 -3.62 -10.53 31.47
C THR A 55 -2.81 -10.04 32.67
N THR A 56 -2.16 -8.89 32.54
CA THR A 56 -1.23 -8.35 33.54
C THR A 56 -1.16 -6.84 33.44
N SER A 57 -0.63 -6.20 34.48
CA SER A 57 -0.21 -4.79 34.47
C SER A 57 1.24 -4.63 34.93
N THR A 58 1.97 -5.74 34.99
CA THR A 58 3.38 -5.83 35.36
C THR A 58 4.11 -6.61 34.28
N GLY A 59 5.33 -6.19 33.94
CA GLY A 59 6.12 -6.84 32.91
C GLY A 59 6.54 -8.28 33.23
N PRO A 60 7.17 -8.97 32.27
CA PRO A 60 7.75 -10.29 32.43
C PRO A 60 8.76 -10.36 33.57
N ALA A 61 8.91 -11.54 34.18
CA ALA A 61 9.88 -11.79 35.24
C ALA A 61 10.90 -12.85 34.81
N GLY A 62 11.97 -13.01 35.59
CA GLY A 62 13.01 -14.01 35.31
C GLY A 62 14.40 -13.39 35.16
N SER A 63 15.33 -14.16 34.60
CA SER A 63 16.73 -13.73 34.44
C SER A 63 16.94 -12.79 33.25
N PHE A 64 16.00 -12.80 32.29
CA PHE A 64 15.99 -12.03 31.05
C PHE A 64 14.67 -11.28 30.88
N ALA A 65 14.12 -10.78 31.99
CA ALA A 65 12.92 -9.95 32.00
C ALA A 65 13.04 -8.74 31.05
N LEU A 66 11.93 -8.44 30.37
CA LEU A 66 11.74 -7.22 29.57
C LEU A 66 11.06 -6.16 30.43
N ASP A 67 11.19 -4.89 30.03
CA ASP A 67 10.35 -3.83 30.57
C ASP A 67 8.86 -4.10 30.29
N PRO A 68 7.94 -3.60 31.16
CA PRO A 68 6.51 -3.64 30.88
C PRO A 68 6.18 -2.99 29.53
N LEU A 69 5.20 -3.54 28.81
CA LEU A 69 4.64 -2.90 27.61
C LEU A 69 4.13 -1.50 27.95
N ASN A 70 4.54 -0.51 27.15
CA ASN A 70 4.15 0.89 27.31
C ASN A 70 3.14 1.29 26.22
N SER A 71 2.14 0.45 26.00
CA SER A 71 1.07 0.66 25.02
C SER A 71 0.24 1.92 25.29
N THR A 72 -0.54 2.34 24.29
CA THR A 72 -1.45 3.49 24.37
C THR A 72 -2.41 3.35 25.54
N THR A 73 -2.93 2.15 25.80
CA THR A 73 -3.84 1.91 26.91
C THR A 73 -3.23 1.27 28.15
N ALA A 74 -1.96 0.82 28.11
CA ALA A 74 -1.18 0.06 29.12
C ALA A 74 -1.59 0.18 30.60
N SER A 75 -2.01 1.37 31.04
CA SER A 75 -2.57 1.61 32.37
C SER A 75 -3.78 0.73 32.76
N ASN A 76 -4.52 0.19 31.80
CA ASN A 76 -5.69 -0.68 32.00
C ASN A 76 -5.32 -2.18 32.03
N GLY A 77 -4.14 -2.56 31.52
CA GLY A 77 -3.64 -3.93 31.46
C GLY A 77 -3.30 -4.36 30.03
N TRP A 78 -2.63 -5.49 29.87
CA TRP A 78 -2.29 -6.09 28.57
C TRP A 78 -2.11 -7.60 28.73
N VAL A 79 -1.90 -8.34 27.63
CA VAL A 79 -1.61 -9.77 27.69
C VAL A 79 -0.13 -10.06 27.46
N GLN A 80 0.39 -11.07 28.16
CA GLN A 80 1.76 -11.54 27.94
C GLN A 80 1.90 -13.06 28.02
N PHE A 81 2.90 -13.57 27.31
CA PHE A 81 3.49 -14.88 27.52
C PHE A 81 4.93 -14.72 28.04
N ASP A 82 5.23 -15.34 29.18
CA ASP A 82 6.50 -15.19 29.90
C ASP A 82 7.22 -16.55 29.95
N SER A 83 7.97 -16.84 28.87
CA SER A 83 8.67 -18.10 28.72
C SER A 83 9.83 -18.24 29.69
N ASP A 84 10.54 -17.15 30.02
CA ASP A 84 11.70 -17.17 30.93
C ASP A 84 11.28 -17.61 32.34
N LEU A 85 10.15 -17.12 32.83
CA LEU A 85 9.55 -17.60 34.08
C LEU A 85 9.03 -19.05 33.98
N ASN A 86 8.78 -19.55 32.77
CA ASN A 86 8.15 -20.84 32.50
C ASN A 86 8.95 -21.79 31.60
N CYS A 87 10.26 -21.83 31.79
CA CYS A 87 11.17 -22.69 31.05
C CYS A 87 10.71 -24.18 31.09
N PHE A 88 10.49 -24.76 29.91
CA PHE A 88 10.14 -26.17 29.71
C PHE A 88 10.99 -26.79 28.58
N PRO A 89 12.03 -27.58 28.92
CA PRO A 89 13.01 -28.08 27.94
C PRO A 89 12.48 -28.98 26.81
N GLN A 90 11.20 -29.34 26.83
CA GLN A 90 10.56 -30.10 25.75
C GLN A 90 9.92 -29.18 24.68
N GLY A 91 10.03 -27.86 24.85
CA GLY A 91 9.44 -26.84 23.99
C GLY A 91 8.21 -26.19 24.62
N GLN A 92 7.61 -25.23 23.93
CA GLN A 92 6.40 -24.53 24.32
C GLN A 92 5.53 -24.29 23.09
N ASP A 93 4.23 -24.44 23.26
CA ASP A 93 3.24 -24.16 22.23
C ASP A 93 1.96 -23.65 22.92
N SER A 94 1.84 -22.33 23.01
CA SER A 94 0.81 -21.63 23.78
C SER A 94 0.06 -20.62 22.93
N TRP A 95 -1.27 -20.65 23.02
CA TRP A 95 -2.18 -19.92 22.14
C TRP A 95 -3.09 -19.01 22.95
N LEU A 96 -3.20 -17.75 22.53
CA LEU A 96 -4.24 -16.82 22.92
C LEU A 96 -5.16 -16.64 21.73
N VAL A 97 -6.38 -17.17 21.80
CA VAL A 97 -7.31 -17.28 20.67
C VAL A 97 -8.49 -16.34 20.87
N SER A 98 -8.75 -15.49 19.87
CA SER A 98 -9.84 -14.52 19.86
C SER A 98 -11.21 -15.20 19.99
N PRO A 99 -12.28 -14.47 20.36
CA PRO A 99 -13.64 -14.92 20.07
C PRO A 99 -13.87 -15.06 18.55
N TYR A 100 -15.03 -15.59 18.17
CA TYR A 100 -15.46 -15.55 16.77
C TYR A 100 -15.78 -14.11 16.36
N ILE A 101 -15.25 -13.70 15.22
CA ILE A 101 -15.41 -12.37 14.66
C ILE A 101 -16.16 -12.52 13.35
N GLN A 102 -17.25 -11.77 13.20
CA GLN A 102 -18.05 -11.76 11.97
C GLN A 102 -17.38 -10.86 10.94
N THR A 103 -17.28 -11.31 9.69
CA THR A 103 -16.75 -10.47 8.60
C THR A 103 -17.78 -9.44 8.16
N GLU A 104 -19.08 -9.77 8.26
CA GLU A 104 -20.22 -8.97 7.79
C GLU A 104 -20.09 -8.56 6.31
N GLY A 105 -19.41 -9.39 5.50
CA GLY A 105 -19.16 -9.12 4.09
C GLY A 105 -18.03 -8.14 3.79
N ARG A 106 -17.19 -7.80 4.79
CA ARG A 106 -15.95 -7.03 4.58
C ARG A 106 -14.99 -7.82 3.69
N MET A 107 -14.48 -7.13 2.66
CA MET A 107 -13.64 -7.74 1.63
C MET A 107 -12.17 -7.72 1.97
N ALA A 108 -11.68 -6.67 2.64
CA ALA A 108 -10.30 -6.58 3.11
C ALA A 108 -10.24 -6.18 4.59
N ILE A 109 -9.39 -6.87 5.35
CA ILE A 109 -9.24 -6.68 6.79
C ILE A 109 -7.75 -6.65 7.16
N ILE A 110 -7.34 -5.57 7.81
CA ILE A 110 -6.04 -5.44 8.47
C ILE A 110 -6.21 -5.74 9.95
N LEU A 111 -5.34 -6.59 10.49
CA LEU A 111 -5.16 -6.75 11.93
C LEU A 111 -3.99 -5.89 12.39
N SER A 112 -4.21 -5.03 13.38
CA SER A 112 -3.13 -4.29 14.03
C SER A 112 -3.10 -4.49 15.54
N PHE A 113 -1.93 -4.35 16.15
CA PHE A 113 -1.74 -4.42 17.59
C PHE A 113 -0.45 -3.73 18.02
N GLU A 114 -0.38 -3.36 19.30
CA GLU A 114 0.84 -2.90 19.95
C GLU A 114 1.54 -4.05 20.67
N THR A 115 2.87 -4.06 20.67
CA THR A 115 3.65 -5.19 21.19
C THR A 115 5.01 -4.79 21.73
N TYR A 116 5.54 -5.63 22.63
CA TYR A 116 6.94 -5.60 23.02
C TYR A 116 7.45 -7.03 23.16
N TYR A 117 8.41 -7.40 22.32
CA TYR A 117 8.86 -8.76 22.12
C TYR A 117 10.39 -8.84 22.02
N ARG A 118 10.97 -9.88 22.60
CA ARG A 118 12.38 -10.24 22.43
C ARG A 118 12.51 -11.74 22.26
N THR A 119 13.29 -12.17 21.28
CA THR A 119 13.40 -13.59 20.91
C THR A 119 14.55 -14.32 21.59
N TYR A 120 14.36 -15.61 21.84
CA TYR A 120 15.41 -16.61 22.07
C TYR A 120 14.90 -18.03 21.73
N ASN A 121 15.29 -18.57 20.57
CA ASN A 121 14.89 -19.90 20.10
C ASN A 121 13.36 -20.14 20.09
N ASP A 122 12.60 -19.09 19.80
CA ASP A 122 11.15 -19.10 19.62
C ASP A 122 10.76 -18.41 18.32
N ARG A 123 9.51 -18.61 17.92
CA ARG A 123 8.93 -18.05 16.71
C ARG A 123 7.45 -17.70 16.97
N PRO A 124 7.17 -16.49 17.46
CA PRO A 124 5.83 -15.95 17.54
C PRO A 124 5.11 -16.01 16.20
N GLN A 125 3.84 -16.38 16.22
CA GLN A 125 3.00 -16.43 15.03
C GLN A 125 1.65 -15.79 15.33
N LEU A 126 1.11 -15.08 14.34
CA LEU A 126 -0.30 -14.81 14.25
C LEU A 126 -0.93 -15.91 13.36
N ARG A 127 -2.01 -16.51 13.85
CA ARG A 127 -2.68 -17.64 13.20
C ARG A 127 -4.12 -17.26 12.90
N VAL A 128 -4.62 -17.51 11.70
CA VAL A 128 -5.98 -17.12 11.29
C VAL A 128 -6.75 -18.33 10.74
N GLY A 129 -8.00 -18.51 11.17
CA GLY A 129 -8.87 -19.57 10.67
C GLY A 129 -10.22 -19.66 11.40
N GLU A 130 -11.08 -20.59 11.00
CA GLU A 130 -12.45 -20.69 11.54
C GLU A 130 -12.54 -21.55 12.81
N ASP A 131 -12.10 -22.81 12.71
CA ASP A 131 -12.26 -23.80 13.77
C ASP A 131 -10.91 -24.17 14.40
N PHE A 132 -10.77 -23.89 15.70
CA PHE A 132 -9.54 -24.18 16.44
C PHE A 132 -9.23 -25.69 16.52
N SER A 133 -10.23 -26.57 16.34
CA SER A 133 -9.99 -28.00 16.23
C SER A 133 -9.10 -28.35 15.03
N GLN A 134 -9.09 -27.48 14.01
CA GLN A 134 -8.30 -27.56 12.78
C GLN A 134 -7.09 -26.60 12.79
N ARG A 135 -6.66 -26.08 13.96
CA ARG A 135 -5.60 -25.05 14.08
C ARG A 135 -4.30 -25.34 13.32
N ILE A 136 -3.98 -26.61 13.07
CA ILE A 136 -2.77 -26.97 12.30
C ILE A 136 -2.84 -26.50 10.85
N ASN A 137 -4.05 -26.32 10.31
CA ASN A 137 -4.33 -25.83 8.97
C ASN A 137 -4.61 -24.32 8.92
N TRP A 138 -4.59 -23.62 10.07
CA TRP A 138 -4.75 -22.17 10.08
C TRP A 138 -3.55 -21.51 9.42
N ASP A 139 -3.84 -20.47 8.63
CA ASP A 139 -2.83 -19.66 7.96
C ASP A 139 -1.88 -19.04 8.99
N ILE A 140 -0.63 -18.85 8.57
CA ILE A 140 0.47 -18.42 9.44
C ILE A 140 1.00 -17.08 8.94
N TYR A 141 1.01 -16.12 9.85
CA TYR A 141 1.68 -14.84 9.67
C TYR A 141 2.78 -14.71 10.73
N GLU A 142 3.95 -14.25 10.30
CA GLU A 142 5.11 -14.11 11.18
C GLU A 142 5.38 -12.63 11.42
N PRO A 143 4.89 -12.07 12.54
CA PRO A 143 5.03 -10.63 12.81
C PRO A 143 6.49 -10.18 12.94
N PHE A 144 7.42 -11.11 13.19
CA PHE A 144 8.84 -10.83 13.38
C PHE A 144 9.69 -11.82 12.59
N PRO A 145 9.69 -11.74 11.25
CA PRO A 145 10.51 -12.61 10.45
C PRO A 145 12.00 -12.38 10.76
N SER A 146 12.86 -13.37 10.54
CA SER A 146 14.31 -13.17 10.49
C SER A 146 15.05 -12.73 11.77
N LEU A 147 14.40 -12.67 12.95
CA LEU A 147 15.12 -12.34 14.19
C LEU A 147 16.10 -13.44 14.62
N SER A 148 17.33 -13.05 14.92
CA SER A 148 18.31 -13.84 15.64
C SER A 148 18.11 -13.74 17.15
N ALA A 149 18.59 -14.74 17.89
CA ALA A 149 18.51 -14.77 19.34
C ALA A 149 18.97 -13.46 20.00
N ASN A 150 18.20 -13.00 20.98
CA ASN A 150 18.35 -11.75 21.74
C ASN A 150 17.90 -10.46 21.06
N GLN A 151 17.49 -10.50 19.79
CA GLN A 151 16.95 -9.32 19.13
C GLN A 151 15.51 -9.04 19.59
N TYR A 152 15.11 -7.77 19.44
CA TYR A 152 13.75 -7.32 19.69
C TYR A 152 12.95 -7.37 18.38
N GLY A 153 11.65 -7.67 18.46
CA GLY A 153 10.74 -7.58 17.32
C GLY A 153 10.47 -6.14 16.90
N GLY A 154 9.45 -5.93 16.07
CA GLY A 154 8.89 -4.62 15.75
C GLY A 154 8.94 -4.20 14.29
N ALA A 155 8.25 -3.09 14.00
CA ALA A 155 8.36 -2.40 12.71
C ALA A 155 9.81 -2.00 12.38
N THR A 156 10.60 -1.64 13.40
CA THR A 156 12.06 -1.53 13.29
C THR A 156 12.72 -2.67 14.06
N GLU A 157 13.04 -3.75 13.35
CA GLU A 157 13.66 -4.94 13.92
C GLU A 157 14.93 -4.61 14.71
N GLY A 158 15.03 -5.15 15.92
CA GLY A 158 16.24 -5.09 16.74
C GLY A 158 16.41 -3.83 17.58
N ASP A 159 15.48 -2.86 17.55
CA ASP A 159 15.56 -1.67 18.40
C ASP A 159 14.88 -1.90 19.78
N PRO A 160 15.65 -2.06 20.88
CA PRO A 160 15.09 -2.23 22.21
C PRO A 160 14.44 -0.96 22.78
N ALA A 161 14.71 0.21 22.22
CA ALA A 161 14.21 1.50 22.71
C ALA A 161 12.78 1.79 22.26
N LEU A 162 12.26 1.06 21.29
CA LEU A 162 10.88 1.16 20.82
C LEU A 162 9.98 0.25 21.67
N ASN A 163 9.20 0.89 22.55
CA ASN A 163 8.17 0.26 23.38
C ASN A 163 7.05 1.29 23.59
N PRO A 164 5.85 1.10 22.99
CA PRO A 164 5.43 -0.09 22.27
C PRO A 164 5.98 -0.08 20.83
N GLN A 165 5.83 -1.21 20.15
CA GLN A 165 5.96 -1.30 18.70
C GLN A 165 4.59 -1.59 18.11
N TYR A 166 4.30 -1.00 16.96
CA TYR A 166 3.04 -1.21 16.27
C TYR A 166 3.25 -2.20 15.12
N ILE A 167 2.35 -3.18 15.00
CA ILE A 167 2.37 -4.19 13.95
C ILE A 167 1.05 -4.15 13.20
N GLN A 168 1.12 -4.25 11.87
CA GLN A 168 -0.03 -4.44 11.00
C GLN A 168 0.18 -5.69 10.14
N ILE A 169 -0.88 -6.46 9.91
CA ILE A 169 -0.87 -7.66 9.07
C ILE A 169 -2.15 -7.68 8.21
N ASP A 170 -2.00 -7.88 6.89
CA ASP A 170 -3.14 -8.10 6.00
C ASP A 170 -3.61 -9.54 6.09
N ILE A 171 -4.71 -9.73 6.82
CA ILE A 171 -5.33 -11.03 7.02
C ILE A 171 -6.38 -11.36 5.94
N THR A 172 -6.57 -10.46 4.96
CA THR A 172 -7.55 -10.61 3.87
C THR A 172 -7.47 -11.99 3.20
N PRO A 173 -6.29 -12.50 2.80
CA PRO A 173 -6.21 -13.79 2.11
C PRO A 173 -6.77 -14.97 2.95
N SER A 174 -6.70 -14.89 4.28
CA SER A 174 -7.16 -15.95 5.19
C SER A 174 -8.67 -15.94 5.44
N ILE A 175 -9.35 -14.84 5.09
CA ILE A 175 -10.76 -14.64 5.43
C ILE A 175 -11.69 -14.54 4.22
N VAL A 176 -11.14 -14.54 3.00
CA VAL A 176 -11.95 -14.50 1.77
C VAL A 176 -12.97 -15.64 1.77
N GLY A 177 -14.25 -15.27 1.65
CA GLY A 177 -15.37 -16.21 1.59
C GLY A 177 -15.81 -16.77 2.94
N LEU A 178 -15.27 -16.28 4.06
CA LEU A 178 -15.69 -16.66 5.40
C LEU A 178 -16.76 -15.71 5.94
N ASP A 179 -17.82 -16.25 6.55
CA ASP A 179 -18.81 -15.45 7.29
C ASP A 179 -18.29 -14.99 8.66
N SER A 180 -17.40 -15.80 9.25
CA SER A 180 -16.75 -15.50 10.52
C SER A 180 -15.40 -16.19 10.59
N PHE A 181 -14.49 -15.65 11.40
CA PHE A 181 -13.17 -16.21 11.62
C PHE A 181 -12.72 -16.00 13.07
N ARG A 182 -11.55 -16.54 13.39
CA ARG A 182 -10.80 -16.29 14.61
C ARG A 182 -9.36 -16.02 14.24
N PHE A 183 -8.66 -15.34 15.12
CA PHE A 183 -7.20 -15.26 15.05
C PHE A 183 -6.60 -15.66 16.41
N ALA A 184 -5.31 -15.98 16.42
CA ALA A 184 -4.60 -16.31 17.64
C ALA A 184 -3.16 -15.84 17.62
N PHE A 185 -2.69 -15.40 18.78
CA PHE A 185 -1.26 -15.24 19.06
C PHE A 185 -0.72 -16.57 19.57
N GLN A 186 0.18 -17.18 18.80
CA GLN A 186 0.86 -18.41 19.16
C GLN A 186 2.30 -18.10 19.55
N PHE A 187 2.66 -18.47 20.78
CA PHE A 187 4.04 -18.53 21.21
C PHE A 187 4.55 -19.97 21.01
N LEU A 188 5.47 -20.15 20.06
CA LEU A 188 6.05 -21.44 19.71
C LEU A 188 7.55 -21.45 19.97
N SER A 189 8.02 -22.40 20.78
CA SER A 189 9.44 -22.69 20.94
C SER A 189 9.66 -24.20 20.81
N SER A 190 10.37 -24.61 19.78
CA SER A 190 10.68 -26.01 19.46
C SER A 190 12.04 -26.11 18.76
N LEU A 191 12.47 -27.33 18.43
CA LEU A 191 13.71 -27.52 17.66
C LEU A 191 13.67 -26.88 16.26
N GLU A 192 12.48 -26.57 15.74
CA GLU A 192 12.31 -25.93 14.44
C GLU A 192 12.36 -24.39 14.53
N THR A 193 12.33 -23.82 15.75
CA THR A 193 12.35 -22.37 15.98
C THR A 193 13.71 -21.87 16.46
N LEU A 194 14.77 -22.67 16.30
CA LEU A 194 16.13 -22.25 16.66
C LEU A 194 16.56 -21.06 15.80
N ASN A 195 17.03 -19.99 16.45
CA ASN A 195 17.45 -18.75 15.78
C ASN A 195 18.85 -18.28 16.23
N GLY A 196 19.71 -19.23 16.59
CA GLY A 196 21.10 -18.96 16.97
C GLY A 196 21.34 -18.85 18.48
N GLY A 197 20.34 -19.16 19.31
CA GLY A 197 20.48 -19.17 20.77
C GLY A 197 21.23 -20.37 21.34
N GLY A 198 21.59 -21.36 20.52
CA GLY A 198 22.03 -22.70 20.95
C GLY A 198 20.88 -23.70 20.82
N ASP A 199 20.93 -24.81 21.54
CA ASP A 199 19.92 -25.90 21.46
C ASP A 199 18.83 -25.82 22.55
N ASP A 200 18.86 -24.76 23.37
CA ASP A 200 17.90 -24.57 24.47
C ASP A 200 16.55 -24.10 23.92
N ILE A 201 15.52 -24.94 24.04
CA ILE A 201 14.14 -24.65 23.60
C ILE A 201 13.19 -24.61 24.79
N GLY A 202 12.06 -23.94 24.60
CA GLY A 202 11.01 -23.75 25.60
C GLY A 202 11.44 -22.91 26.80
N CYS A 203 12.55 -22.19 26.68
CA CYS A 203 13.09 -21.25 27.68
C CYS A 203 13.48 -19.94 27.01
N ALA A 204 12.68 -19.55 26.01
CA ALA A 204 12.72 -18.25 25.36
C ALA A 204 12.41 -17.11 26.34
N TYR A 205 12.38 -15.87 25.87
CA TYR A 205 12.11 -14.70 26.72
C TYR A 205 10.62 -14.45 26.90
N SER A 206 10.05 -13.46 26.21
CA SER A 206 8.64 -13.11 26.41
C SER A 206 8.08 -12.31 25.25
N TRP A 207 6.75 -12.34 25.15
CA TRP A 207 5.97 -11.58 24.18
C TRP A 207 4.79 -10.90 24.90
N GLN A 208 4.67 -9.59 24.75
CA GLN A 208 3.58 -8.77 25.27
C GLN A 208 2.77 -8.20 24.09
N VAL A 209 1.44 -8.18 24.20
CA VAL A 209 0.51 -7.71 23.16
C VAL A 209 -0.60 -6.89 23.82
N ASP A 210 -1.01 -5.81 23.15
CA ASP A 210 -2.12 -4.95 23.57
C ASP A 210 -2.75 -4.19 22.39
N ASP A 211 -3.83 -3.45 22.65
CA ASP A 211 -4.46 -2.51 21.72
C ASP A 211 -4.74 -3.12 20.32
N ILE A 212 -5.36 -4.30 20.32
CA ILE A 212 -5.68 -5.04 19.09
C ILE A 212 -6.85 -4.36 18.38
N GLN A 213 -6.73 -4.18 17.07
CA GLN A 213 -7.79 -3.66 16.22
C GLN A 213 -7.90 -4.47 14.93
N LEU A 214 -9.14 -4.63 14.44
CA LEU A 214 -9.40 -5.04 13.07
C LEU A 214 -10.00 -3.87 12.30
N LEU A 215 -9.33 -3.51 11.21
CA LEU A 215 -9.73 -2.42 10.34
C LEU A 215 -10.28 -2.99 9.04
N SER A 216 -11.48 -2.58 8.68
CA SER A 216 -12.00 -2.80 7.33
C SER A 216 -11.30 -1.83 6.39
N VAL A 217 -10.71 -2.35 5.33
CA VAL A 217 -10.14 -1.54 4.25
C VAL A 217 -11.00 -1.68 3.00
N GLN A 218 -11.15 -0.59 2.27
CA GLN A 218 -11.85 -0.60 1.00
C GLN A 218 -10.93 -1.17 -0.09
N GLU A 219 -11.40 -2.21 -0.79
CA GLU A 219 -10.78 -2.64 -2.03
C GLU A 219 -11.22 -1.72 -3.18
N ILE A 220 -10.28 -1.40 -4.06
CA ILE A 220 -10.55 -0.66 -5.29
C ILE A 220 -10.00 -1.45 -6.48
N SER A 221 -10.79 -1.56 -7.54
CA SER A 221 -10.39 -2.23 -8.77
C SER A 221 -9.98 -1.24 -9.87
N CYS A 222 -9.23 -1.71 -10.84
CA CYS A 222 -8.94 -0.95 -12.06
C CYS A 222 -10.23 -0.51 -12.77
N GLY A 223 -10.32 0.77 -13.11
CA GLY A 223 -11.48 1.44 -13.71
C GLY A 223 -12.55 1.89 -12.70
N GLU A 224 -12.32 1.71 -11.40
CA GLU A 224 -13.27 2.11 -10.36
C GLU A 224 -13.02 3.55 -9.88
N VAL A 225 -14.11 4.23 -9.54
CA VAL A 225 -14.10 5.54 -8.89
C VAL A 225 -14.85 5.46 -7.57
N LEU A 226 -14.16 5.78 -6.48
CA LEU A 226 -14.71 5.83 -5.13
C LEU A 226 -14.91 7.28 -4.70
N LEU A 227 -16.02 7.55 -4.01
CA LEU A 227 -16.24 8.83 -3.34
C LEU A 227 -15.91 8.67 -1.86
N SER A 228 -15.01 9.52 -1.35
CA SER A 228 -14.61 9.53 0.05
C SER A 228 -14.86 10.90 0.66
N ASP A 229 -15.64 10.94 1.73
CA ASP A 229 -16.04 12.18 2.40
C ASP A 229 -15.44 12.35 3.81
N ASN A 230 -14.71 11.35 4.33
CA ASN A 230 -14.19 11.37 5.70
C ASN A 230 -12.86 10.63 5.86
N PHE A 231 -11.94 11.29 6.56
CA PHE A 231 -10.75 10.68 7.15
C PHE A 231 -11.11 10.17 8.56
N SER A 232 -11.09 8.85 8.80
CA SER A 232 -11.61 8.24 10.04
C SER A 232 -10.61 7.44 10.88
N SER A 233 -9.43 7.09 10.37
CA SER A 233 -8.53 6.14 11.05
C SER A 233 -7.22 6.75 11.56
N ASN A 234 -6.98 6.60 12.86
CA ASN A 234 -5.70 6.91 13.52
C ASN A 234 -4.63 5.84 13.23
N ILE A 235 -4.40 5.49 11.97
CA ILE A 235 -3.19 4.73 11.65
C ILE A 235 -2.02 5.68 11.90
N SER A 236 -1.20 5.36 12.91
CA SER A 236 -0.11 6.22 13.36
C SER A 236 0.95 6.35 12.26
N LEU A 237 1.19 7.59 11.88
CA LEU A 237 1.91 8.12 10.73
C LEU A 237 3.44 7.95 10.70
N TYR A 238 4.00 6.96 11.42
CA TYR A 238 5.46 6.78 11.39
C TYR A 238 5.99 6.12 10.08
N ASP A 239 5.14 5.52 9.24
CA ASP A 239 5.60 4.47 8.31
C ASP A 239 5.84 4.88 6.84
N TYR A 240 5.53 6.10 6.40
CA TYR A 240 5.74 6.47 4.98
C TYR A 240 6.86 7.47 4.74
N SER A 241 7.76 7.64 5.72
CA SER A 241 8.96 8.46 5.53
C SER A 241 9.83 8.00 4.36
N GLU A 242 9.72 6.72 3.96
CA GLU A 242 10.39 6.18 2.76
C GLU A 242 9.93 6.85 1.46
N CYS A 243 8.68 7.33 1.40
CA CYS A 243 8.18 8.08 0.24
C CYS A 243 8.79 9.48 0.12
N VAL A 244 9.41 10.00 1.17
CA VAL A 244 9.82 11.41 1.24
C VAL A 244 11.33 11.49 1.35
N SER A 245 12.00 11.85 0.26
CA SER A 245 13.43 12.16 0.34
C SER A 245 13.64 13.46 1.12
N GLY A 246 13.99 13.37 2.41
CA GLY A 246 14.23 14.55 3.24
C GLY A 246 14.36 14.24 4.73
N PRO A 247 14.69 15.23 5.57
CA PRO A 247 14.53 15.08 7.01
C PRO A 247 13.06 14.74 7.32
N PRO A 248 12.78 13.92 8.36
CA PRO A 248 11.43 13.53 8.71
C PRO A 248 10.58 14.78 8.89
N ILE A 249 9.61 14.98 8.00
CA ILE A 249 8.64 16.05 8.14
C ILE A 249 7.60 15.51 9.12
N ILE A 250 7.59 16.05 10.33
CA ILE A 250 6.58 15.71 11.33
C ILE A 250 5.30 16.43 10.89
N PHE A 251 4.39 15.68 10.30
CA PHE A 251 3.05 16.17 9.99
C PHE A 251 2.18 16.08 11.26
N PRO A 252 1.27 17.03 11.50
CA PRO A 252 0.28 16.87 12.54
C PRO A 252 -0.54 15.60 12.25
N ASP A 253 -0.77 14.77 13.27
CA ASP A 253 -1.46 13.49 13.16
C ASP A 253 -2.92 13.68 12.71
N LEU A 254 -3.13 13.77 11.40
CA LEU A 254 -4.44 13.62 10.81
C LEU A 254 -4.65 12.17 10.39
N PRO A 255 -5.90 11.68 10.38
CA PRO A 255 -6.17 10.31 10.00
C PRO A 255 -5.80 10.09 8.52
N ASP A 256 -5.10 9.01 8.22
CA ASP A 256 -4.87 8.55 6.84
C ASP A 256 -6.08 7.77 6.31
N GLN A 257 -6.19 7.62 4.99
CA GLN A 257 -7.07 6.62 4.38
C GLN A 257 -6.25 5.63 3.56
N LEU A 258 -6.55 4.35 3.77
CA LEU A 258 -5.97 3.24 3.02
C LEU A 258 -6.98 2.64 2.05
N TYR A 259 -6.49 2.29 0.86
CA TYR A 259 -7.20 1.46 -0.09
C TYR A 259 -6.28 0.34 -0.55
N ARG A 260 -6.85 -0.85 -0.77
CA ARG A 260 -6.13 -2.03 -1.27
C ARG A 260 -6.52 -2.29 -2.72
N PHE A 261 -5.55 -2.64 -3.56
CA PHE A 261 -5.83 -3.17 -4.90
C PHE A 261 -4.83 -4.27 -5.26
N GLU A 262 -5.20 -5.12 -6.21
CA GLU A 262 -4.40 -6.25 -6.65
C GLU A 262 -4.29 -6.28 -8.17
N LEU A 263 -3.10 -6.56 -8.66
CA LEU A 263 -2.79 -6.67 -10.09
C LEU A 263 -2.42 -8.11 -10.43
N ALA A 264 -3.09 -8.66 -11.44
CA ALA A 264 -2.81 -10.01 -11.95
C ALA A 264 -1.66 -10.04 -12.97
N ASP A 265 -1.40 -8.91 -13.63
CA ASP A 265 -0.39 -8.73 -14.67
C ASP A 265 0.36 -7.42 -14.43
N GLN A 266 1.54 -7.27 -15.04
CA GLN A 266 2.24 -5.99 -15.01
C GLN A 266 1.38 -4.93 -15.73
N GLN A 267 1.14 -3.80 -15.07
CA GLN A 267 0.26 -2.74 -15.56
C GLN A 267 0.85 -1.35 -15.31
N THR A 268 0.53 -0.39 -16.18
CA THR A 268 0.68 1.03 -15.84
C THR A 268 -0.56 1.42 -15.05
N VAL A 269 -0.38 1.80 -13.80
CA VAL A 269 -1.46 2.20 -12.89
C VAL A 269 -1.40 3.69 -12.67
N ARG A 270 -2.53 4.35 -12.91
CA ARG A 270 -2.77 5.75 -12.60
C ARG A 270 -3.76 5.83 -11.45
N VAL A 271 -3.33 6.42 -10.34
CA VAL A 271 -4.16 6.71 -9.19
C VAL A 271 -4.38 8.21 -9.13
N ALA A 272 -5.63 8.67 -9.09
CA ALA A 272 -5.94 10.09 -9.06
C ALA A 272 -7.00 10.46 -8.03
N LEU A 273 -6.75 11.53 -7.28
CA LEU A 273 -7.71 12.25 -6.46
C LEU A 273 -8.30 13.40 -7.28
N GLN A 274 -9.62 13.43 -7.43
CA GLN A 274 -10.36 14.52 -8.05
C GLN A 274 -11.23 15.21 -7.00
N ASP A 275 -11.51 16.49 -7.22
CA ASP A 275 -12.29 17.33 -6.30
C ASP A 275 -11.71 17.40 -4.87
N TYR A 276 -10.40 17.17 -4.71
CA TYR A 276 -9.79 17.19 -3.39
C TYR A 276 -9.77 18.60 -2.80
N THR A 277 -10.40 18.77 -1.64
CA THR A 277 -10.54 20.10 -1.01
C THR A 277 -9.49 20.39 0.06
N GLY A 278 -8.58 19.47 0.35
CA GLY A 278 -7.57 19.59 1.41
C GLY A 278 -6.15 19.85 0.87
N SER A 279 -5.15 19.57 1.70
CA SER A 279 -3.75 19.43 1.32
C SER A 279 -3.22 18.09 1.83
N GLY A 280 -2.15 17.53 1.22
CA GLY A 280 -1.74 16.18 1.55
C GLY A 280 -0.71 15.54 0.62
N MET A 281 -0.70 14.21 0.67
CA MET A 281 0.11 13.32 -0.13
C MET A 281 -0.75 12.16 -0.63
N LEU A 282 -0.49 11.74 -1.87
CA LEU A 282 -1.03 10.53 -2.46
C LEU A 282 0.14 9.59 -2.73
N SER A 283 0.08 8.35 -2.24
CA SER A 283 1.15 7.38 -2.42
C SER A 283 0.62 6.02 -2.85
N ILE A 284 1.42 5.33 -3.65
CA ILE A 284 1.28 3.91 -3.95
C ILE A 284 2.43 3.18 -3.26
N LEU A 285 2.08 2.18 -2.47
CA LEU A 285 3.02 1.35 -1.73
C LEU A 285 2.88 -0.09 -2.21
N GLU A 286 4.00 -0.77 -2.35
CA GLU A 286 4.04 -2.22 -2.55
C GLU A 286 3.81 -2.90 -1.21
N SER A 287 3.11 -4.04 -1.23
CA SER A 287 2.92 -4.80 0.00
C SER A 287 4.23 -5.41 0.49
N ASP A 288 4.44 -5.41 1.81
CA ASP A 288 5.57 -6.09 2.43
C ASP A 288 5.34 -7.62 2.58
N VAL A 289 6.20 -8.29 3.34
CA VAL A 289 6.09 -9.73 3.62
C VAL A 289 4.84 -10.12 4.43
N ASN A 290 4.21 -9.16 5.10
CA ASN A 290 2.95 -9.32 5.84
C ASN A 290 1.74 -8.83 5.03
N ASN A 291 1.93 -8.57 3.73
CA ASN A 291 0.95 -8.02 2.81
C ASN A 291 0.39 -6.64 3.23
N VAL A 292 1.07 -5.91 4.11
CA VAL A 292 0.66 -4.55 4.51
C VAL A 292 1.42 -3.48 3.74
N PRO A 293 1.03 -2.19 3.81
CA PRO A 293 1.81 -1.11 3.24
C PRO A 293 3.32 -1.23 3.55
N GLY A 294 4.13 -1.48 2.52
CA GLY A 294 5.57 -1.64 2.61
C GLY A 294 6.31 -0.50 1.91
N SER A 295 7.19 -0.85 0.98
CA SER A 295 8.05 0.13 0.31
C SER A 295 7.27 1.08 -0.60
N CYS A 296 7.70 2.34 -0.60
CA CYS A 296 7.13 3.35 -1.47
C CYS A 296 7.47 3.09 -2.94
N VAL A 297 6.44 2.96 -3.77
CA VAL A 297 6.61 2.79 -5.22
C VAL A 297 6.55 4.14 -5.92
N ALA A 298 5.54 4.94 -5.58
CA ALA A 298 5.36 6.25 -6.17
C ALA A 298 4.59 7.16 -5.23
N THR A 299 4.90 8.45 -5.25
CA THR A 299 4.23 9.45 -4.40
C THR A 299 4.09 10.77 -5.12
N ASN A 300 3.05 11.53 -4.76
CA ASN A 300 2.87 12.90 -5.16
C ASN A 300 2.57 13.75 -3.92
N PHE A 301 3.39 14.78 -3.73
CA PHE A 301 3.27 15.78 -2.67
C PHE A 301 2.57 17.03 -3.18
N PHE A 302 1.53 17.47 -2.49
CA PHE A 302 0.80 18.66 -2.90
C PHE A 302 0.50 19.62 -1.76
N GLY A 303 0.71 20.91 -2.07
CA GLY A 303 0.19 22.00 -1.25
C GLY A 303 -1.32 22.18 -1.44
N ALA A 304 -1.91 23.15 -0.75
CA ALA A 304 -3.35 23.47 -0.79
C ALA A 304 -3.86 24.04 -2.13
N LEU A 305 -3.30 23.64 -3.26
CA LEU A 305 -3.78 24.04 -4.58
C LEU A 305 -4.88 23.08 -5.04
N PRO A 306 -5.98 23.59 -5.62
CA PRO A 306 -7.20 22.83 -5.94
C PRO A 306 -7.08 21.91 -7.18
N ASP A 307 -5.87 21.45 -7.50
CA ASP A 307 -5.65 20.67 -8.71
C ASP A 307 -5.84 19.17 -8.44
N ASN A 308 -6.25 18.43 -9.46
CA ASN A 308 -6.34 16.96 -9.42
C ASN A 308 -4.96 16.39 -9.08
N GLN A 309 -4.91 15.52 -8.07
CA GLN A 309 -3.68 14.89 -7.63
C GLN A 309 -3.58 13.54 -8.30
N GLU A 310 -2.42 13.19 -8.84
CA GLU A 310 -2.25 11.85 -9.41
C GLU A 310 -0.85 11.29 -9.24
N VAL A 311 -0.79 9.98 -9.21
CA VAL A 311 0.44 9.18 -9.20
C VAL A 311 0.31 8.15 -10.32
N ILE A 312 1.36 8.03 -11.14
CA ILE A 312 1.43 7.03 -12.21
C ILE A 312 2.67 6.17 -11.99
N ALA A 313 2.49 4.86 -12.00
CA ALA A 313 3.55 3.89 -11.81
C ALA A 313 3.37 2.68 -12.74
N VAL A 314 4.48 2.05 -13.15
CA VAL A 314 4.45 0.71 -13.76
C VAL A 314 4.66 -0.27 -12.63
N LEU A 315 3.64 -1.11 -12.39
CA LEU A 315 3.56 -2.03 -11.27
C LEU A 315 3.59 -3.47 -11.80
N ASP A 316 4.35 -4.33 -11.14
CA ASP A 316 4.36 -5.77 -11.40
C ASP A 316 3.09 -6.44 -10.84
N PRO A 317 2.80 -7.71 -11.17
CA PRO A 317 1.72 -8.44 -10.51
C PRO A 317 1.93 -8.49 -8.99
N GLY A 318 0.92 -8.14 -8.21
CA GLY A 318 1.04 -8.06 -6.76
C GLY A 318 -0.09 -7.30 -6.07
N VAL A 319 0.01 -7.17 -4.75
CA VAL A 319 -0.91 -6.41 -3.91
C VAL A 319 -0.29 -5.05 -3.61
N TYR A 320 -1.08 -4.00 -3.75
CA TYR A 320 -0.66 -2.62 -3.56
C TYR A 320 -1.63 -1.86 -2.67
N TRP A 321 -1.09 -0.81 -2.06
CA TRP A 321 -1.81 0.05 -1.16
C TRP A 321 -1.78 1.48 -1.68
N ILE A 322 -2.94 2.15 -1.65
CA ILE A 322 -3.03 3.58 -1.89
C ILE A 322 -3.19 4.24 -0.53
N VAL A 323 -2.29 5.17 -0.24
CA VAL A 323 -2.37 6.01 0.95
C VAL A 323 -2.77 7.40 0.53
N VAL A 324 -3.89 7.87 1.07
CA VAL A 324 -4.28 9.28 1.01
C VAL A 324 -4.01 9.87 2.39
N ASN A 325 -2.96 10.66 2.47
CA ASN A 325 -2.49 11.28 3.71
C ASN A 325 -2.80 12.78 3.66
N GLY A 326 -3.68 13.25 4.53
CA GLY A 326 -4.08 14.66 4.58
C GLY A 326 -3.23 15.47 5.55
N PHE A 327 -2.72 16.63 5.13
CA PHE A 327 -2.25 17.68 6.06
C PHE A 327 -3.40 18.56 6.56
N GLU A 328 -4.50 18.56 5.80
CA GLU A 328 -5.79 19.17 6.15
C GLU A 328 -6.90 18.21 5.74
N GLN A 329 -8.00 18.19 6.50
CA GLN A 329 -9.18 17.42 6.12
C GLN A 329 -9.79 17.94 4.81
N GLY A 330 -10.22 17.03 3.93
CA GLY A 330 -10.89 17.37 2.68
C GLY A 330 -11.60 16.17 2.06
N ALA A 331 -12.70 16.43 1.37
CA ALA A 331 -13.37 15.38 0.58
C ALA A 331 -12.61 15.16 -0.73
N TYR A 332 -12.71 13.96 -1.31
CA TYR A 332 -12.17 13.62 -2.64
C TYR A 332 -12.97 12.51 -3.32
N SER A 333 -12.79 12.41 -4.63
CA SER A 333 -13.01 11.18 -5.37
C SER A 333 -11.67 10.52 -5.69
N LEU A 334 -11.55 9.22 -5.45
CA LEU A 334 -10.37 8.43 -5.78
C LEU A 334 -10.69 7.59 -7.03
N SER A 335 -9.82 7.64 -8.02
CA SER A 335 -9.90 6.82 -9.23
C SER A 335 -8.63 6.01 -9.41
N VAL A 336 -8.77 4.75 -9.82
CA VAL A 336 -7.64 3.87 -10.15
C VAL A 336 -7.86 3.36 -11.57
N ASP A 337 -7.05 3.85 -12.51
CA ASP A 337 -7.06 3.38 -13.88
C ASP A 337 -5.86 2.48 -14.09
N CYS A 338 -6.07 1.31 -14.70
CA CYS A 338 -4.97 0.42 -15.06
C CYS A 338 -4.98 0.15 -16.55
N TYR A 339 -3.79 0.24 -17.12
CA TYR A 339 -3.54 0.00 -18.52
C TYR A 339 -2.58 -1.19 -18.60
N PRO A 340 -2.65 -2.02 -19.65
CA PRO A 340 -1.58 -2.97 -19.94
C PRO A 340 -0.24 -2.25 -19.79
N ALA A 341 0.75 -2.86 -19.13
CA ALA A 341 2.06 -2.24 -19.00
C ALA A 341 2.51 -1.82 -20.38
N ASP A 342 2.50 -0.52 -20.59
CA ASP A 342 2.73 0.04 -21.89
C ASP A 342 4.18 -0.28 -22.18
N ASN A 343 4.39 -1.13 -23.16
CA ASN A 343 5.74 -1.48 -23.59
C ASN A 343 6.09 -0.36 -24.56
N PRO A 344 6.78 0.72 -24.13
CA PRO A 344 7.06 1.83 -25.02
C PRO A 344 7.69 1.25 -26.28
N GLY A 345 7.18 1.63 -27.44
CA GLY A 345 7.70 1.12 -28.70
C GLY A 345 9.20 1.41 -28.75
N VAL A 346 10.04 0.38 -28.83
CA VAL A 346 11.49 0.60 -28.92
C VAL A 346 11.81 1.04 -30.33
N ILE A 347 12.41 2.20 -30.47
CA ILE A 347 12.75 2.80 -31.76
C ILE A 347 14.25 3.00 -31.88
N THR A 348 14.72 3.00 -33.12
CA THR A 348 16.12 3.28 -33.45
C THR A 348 16.25 4.49 -34.38
N CYS A 349 17.39 5.19 -34.32
CA CYS A 349 17.60 6.34 -35.20
C CYS A 349 17.51 5.91 -36.68
N GLY A 350 16.69 6.64 -37.44
CA GLY A 350 16.42 6.37 -38.86
C GLY A 350 15.19 5.49 -39.10
N GLU A 351 14.55 4.98 -38.05
CA GLU A 351 13.27 4.28 -38.13
C GLU A 351 12.12 5.28 -38.40
N SER A 352 11.07 4.80 -39.06
CA SER A 352 9.83 5.55 -39.27
C SER A 352 8.67 4.69 -38.81
N LEU A 353 7.76 5.30 -38.05
CA LEU A 353 6.62 4.64 -37.46
C LEU A 353 5.32 5.25 -37.97
N ILE A 354 4.27 4.44 -37.98
CA ILE A 354 2.90 4.88 -38.24
C ILE A 354 2.09 4.40 -37.05
N GLY A 355 1.42 5.33 -36.37
CA GLY A 355 0.63 5.06 -35.16
C GLY A 355 -0.59 5.97 -35.06
N SER A 356 -1.39 5.77 -34.02
CA SER A 356 -2.55 6.58 -33.67
C SER A 356 -2.65 6.68 -32.16
N THR A 357 -3.04 7.84 -31.63
CA THR A 357 -3.25 8.09 -30.20
C THR A 357 -4.69 7.78 -29.74
N ALA A 358 -5.61 7.54 -30.68
CA ALA A 358 -7.06 7.49 -30.41
C ALA A 358 -7.51 6.40 -29.42
N ASP A 359 -6.71 5.35 -29.24
CA ASP A 359 -6.97 4.25 -28.30
C ASP A 359 -5.82 4.09 -27.27
N SER A 360 -4.88 5.03 -27.26
CA SER A 360 -3.73 4.96 -26.38
C SER A 360 -4.09 5.49 -24.99
N PRO A 361 -3.55 4.89 -23.92
CA PRO A 361 -3.80 5.38 -22.57
C PRO A 361 -3.19 6.77 -22.38
N ASN A 362 -3.76 7.56 -21.46
CA ASN A 362 -3.13 8.80 -21.01
C ASN A 362 -2.28 8.48 -19.76
N SER A 363 -0.97 8.38 -19.94
CA SER A 363 -0.02 7.99 -18.88
C SER A 363 0.83 9.16 -18.38
N PHE A 364 0.59 10.38 -18.86
CA PHE A 364 1.13 11.62 -18.31
C PHE A 364 0.00 12.58 -17.90
N SER A 365 0.08 13.13 -16.69
CA SER A 365 -0.69 14.33 -16.33
C SER A 365 -0.26 15.53 -17.16
N GLY A 366 -1.16 16.50 -17.29
CA GLY A 366 -0.79 17.88 -17.67
C GLY A 366 0.39 18.46 -16.86
N SER A 367 0.59 18.01 -15.61
CA SER A 367 1.72 18.43 -14.78
C SER A 367 3.08 17.90 -15.25
N ALA A 368 3.13 16.73 -15.90
CA ALA A 368 4.34 16.21 -16.51
C ALA A 368 4.87 17.12 -17.64
N TYR A 369 3.95 17.80 -18.34
CA TYR A 369 4.26 18.70 -19.43
C TYR A 369 4.61 20.14 -19.01
N ILE A 370 4.43 20.51 -17.73
CA ILE A 370 4.70 21.88 -17.24
C ILE A 370 6.12 22.34 -17.60
N ASN A 371 7.10 21.45 -17.43
CA ASN A 371 8.50 21.77 -17.72
C ASN A 371 8.78 21.94 -19.21
N CYS A 372 7.96 21.33 -20.08
CA CYS A 372 8.05 21.52 -21.52
C CYS A 372 7.44 22.86 -21.96
N LEU A 373 6.32 23.24 -21.36
CA LEU A 373 5.42 24.26 -21.94
C LEU A 373 5.38 25.58 -21.17
N GLY A 374 5.92 25.62 -19.96
CA GLY A 374 5.91 26.82 -19.11
C GLY A 374 4.53 27.17 -18.55
N GLY A 375 3.60 26.20 -18.51
CA GLY A 375 2.24 26.36 -18.00
C GLY A 375 1.49 25.03 -17.88
N LEU A 376 0.33 25.05 -17.23
CA LEU A 376 -0.60 23.92 -17.19
C LEU A 376 -1.40 23.88 -18.49
N PHE A 377 -1.27 22.78 -19.23
CA PHE A 377 -2.03 22.51 -20.45
C PHE A 377 -2.68 21.13 -20.32
N ALA A 378 -3.89 20.98 -20.86
CA ALA A 378 -4.68 19.77 -20.72
C ALA A 378 -4.39 18.80 -21.88
N TYR A 379 -3.27 18.07 -21.78
CA TYR A 379 -3.06 16.89 -22.62
C TYR A 379 -3.77 15.70 -21.99
N GLY A 380 -4.56 15.02 -22.81
CA GLY A 380 -5.30 13.85 -22.35
C GLY A 380 -6.07 13.12 -23.43
N ALA A 381 -5.75 13.36 -24.70
CA ALA A 381 -6.34 12.68 -25.84
C ALA A 381 -5.77 11.25 -26.05
N GLY A 382 -4.95 10.76 -25.12
CA GLY A 382 -4.21 9.50 -25.23
C GLY A 382 -2.84 9.73 -25.85
N GLU A 383 -1.84 8.98 -25.41
CA GLU A 383 -0.44 9.25 -25.80
C GLU A 383 0.27 7.99 -26.33
N ASN A 384 1.14 8.16 -27.31
CA ASN A 384 2.04 7.11 -27.74
C ASN A 384 3.45 7.37 -27.22
N ARG A 385 4.09 6.32 -26.71
CA ARG A 385 5.41 6.40 -26.09
C ARG A 385 6.41 5.55 -26.84
N TYR A 386 7.53 6.16 -27.16
CA TYR A 386 8.61 5.48 -27.87
C TYR A 386 9.92 5.66 -27.13
N GLN A 387 10.60 4.55 -26.85
CA GLN A 387 11.88 4.54 -26.15
C GLN A 387 13.02 4.37 -27.13
N PHE A 388 14.10 5.13 -26.96
CA PHE A 388 15.34 4.91 -27.69
C PHE A 388 16.56 5.08 -26.79
N THR A 389 17.66 4.41 -27.15
CA THR A 389 18.92 4.48 -26.42
C THR A 389 20.03 4.98 -27.33
N LEU A 390 20.77 5.97 -26.84
CA LEU A 390 21.97 6.49 -27.46
C LEU A 390 23.20 5.92 -26.77
N THR A 391 24.15 5.40 -27.55
CA THR A 391 25.41 4.88 -27.02
C THR A 391 26.50 5.93 -26.92
N GLU A 392 26.30 7.08 -27.55
CA GLU A 392 27.22 8.23 -27.55
C GLU A 392 26.44 9.54 -27.68
N THR A 393 27.11 10.66 -27.41
CA THR A 393 26.50 11.98 -27.57
C THR A 393 26.26 12.26 -29.05
N GLN A 394 25.00 12.51 -29.44
CA GLN A 394 24.63 12.82 -30.81
C GLN A 394 23.45 13.79 -30.88
N THR A 395 23.32 14.48 -32.02
CA THR A 395 22.12 15.26 -32.33
C THR A 395 21.06 14.34 -32.90
N ILE A 396 19.88 14.35 -32.30
CA ILE A 396 18.69 13.68 -32.81
C ILE A 396 17.79 14.69 -33.50
N VAL A 397 17.06 14.20 -34.50
CA VAL A 397 15.96 14.93 -35.13
C VAL A 397 14.76 14.00 -35.10
N ALA A 398 13.72 14.39 -34.36
CA ALA A 398 12.46 13.67 -34.31
C ALA A 398 11.41 14.50 -35.05
N ASN A 399 10.72 13.87 -36.00
CA ASN A 399 9.70 14.52 -36.82
C ASN A 399 8.36 13.79 -36.65
N LEU A 400 7.29 14.56 -36.46
CA LEU A 400 5.92 14.06 -36.50
C LEU A 400 5.19 14.73 -37.67
N SER A 401 4.72 13.92 -38.61
CA SER A 401 4.11 14.41 -39.86
C SER A 401 2.90 13.58 -40.27
N ASN A 402 2.16 14.04 -41.29
CA ASN A 402 1.00 13.34 -41.86
C ASN A 402 -0.17 13.12 -40.88
N ARG A 403 -0.44 14.13 -40.03
CA ARG A 403 -1.38 14.04 -38.90
C ARG A 403 -2.83 14.38 -39.24
N GLY A 404 -3.11 14.69 -40.51
CA GLY A 404 -4.42 15.17 -40.94
C GLY A 404 -4.71 16.54 -40.36
N ASN A 405 -5.85 16.68 -39.68
CA ASN A 405 -6.28 17.91 -39.00
C ASN A 405 -6.21 17.79 -37.47
N LEU A 406 -5.45 16.83 -36.94
CA LEU A 406 -5.31 16.65 -35.50
C LEU A 406 -4.22 17.59 -34.97
N ASP A 407 -4.43 18.09 -33.75
CA ASP A 407 -3.42 18.83 -32.99
C ASP A 407 -2.69 17.86 -32.07
N LEU A 408 -1.67 17.20 -32.64
CA LEU A 408 -0.76 16.39 -31.85
C LEU A 408 0.44 17.25 -31.45
N ASP A 409 1.20 16.80 -30.48
CA ASP A 409 2.40 17.46 -30.02
C ASP A 409 3.48 16.41 -29.81
N LEU A 410 4.73 16.85 -29.92
CA LEU A 410 5.89 15.97 -29.75
C LEU A 410 6.67 16.44 -28.55
N PHE A 411 6.95 15.53 -27.63
CA PHE A 411 7.71 15.80 -26.42
C PHE A 411 8.90 14.85 -26.31
N LEU A 412 10.02 15.36 -25.82
CA LEU A 412 11.21 14.59 -25.56
C LEU A 412 11.51 14.61 -24.06
N PHE A 413 11.54 13.43 -23.47
CA PHE A 413 11.84 13.26 -22.06
C PHE A 413 13.10 12.42 -21.82
N SER A 414 13.67 12.62 -20.64
CA SER A 414 14.61 11.67 -20.04
C SER A 414 14.11 11.22 -18.68
N ASN A 415 14.42 9.96 -18.36
CA ASN A 415 14.37 9.42 -17.02
C ASN A 415 15.82 9.13 -16.62
N LEU A 416 16.49 10.16 -16.08
CA LEU A 416 17.83 10.01 -15.55
C LEU A 416 17.73 9.43 -14.14
N ASN A 417 18.08 8.15 -13.99
CA ASN A 417 18.30 7.49 -12.69
C ASN A 417 17.06 7.43 -11.77
N GLY A 418 15.87 7.14 -12.31
CA GLY A 418 14.66 6.98 -11.50
C GLY A 418 14.14 8.30 -10.92
N GLN A 419 14.58 9.44 -11.46
CA GLN A 419 13.98 10.73 -11.18
C GLN A 419 12.66 10.90 -11.96
N PRO A 420 11.76 11.79 -11.51
CA PRO A 420 10.58 12.15 -12.28
C PRO A 420 10.98 12.57 -13.69
N TRP A 421 10.11 12.24 -14.65
CA TRP A 421 10.30 12.51 -16.07
C TRP A 421 10.72 13.97 -16.31
N GLN A 422 11.95 14.17 -16.78
CA GLN A 422 12.46 15.49 -17.09
C GLN A 422 12.24 15.76 -18.57
N CYS A 423 11.39 16.75 -18.85
CA CYS A 423 11.25 17.27 -20.21
C CYS A 423 12.56 17.94 -20.66
N LEU A 424 13.05 17.53 -21.82
CA LEU A 424 14.26 18.04 -22.44
C LEU A 424 13.97 19.01 -23.57
N ASP A 425 12.92 18.72 -24.34
CA ASP A 425 12.49 19.55 -25.47
C ASP A 425 11.05 19.22 -25.83
N ALA A 426 10.38 20.13 -26.52
CA ALA A 426 9.01 19.92 -27.02
C ALA A 426 8.77 20.74 -28.29
N SER A 427 7.97 20.18 -29.18
CA SER A 427 7.42 20.87 -30.34
C SER A 427 5.91 20.77 -30.25
N TYR A 428 5.28 21.94 -30.13
CA TYR A 428 3.84 22.08 -29.92
C TYR A 428 3.27 23.23 -30.74
N ILE A 429 3.46 23.18 -32.06
CA ILE A 429 3.04 24.27 -32.92
C ILE A 429 1.50 24.25 -33.02
N ASN A 430 0.83 25.09 -32.22
CA ASN A 430 -0.63 25.27 -31.98
C ASN A 430 -1.59 25.37 -33.21
N TYR A 431 -1.37 24.63 -34.29
CA TYR A 431 -2.26 24.57 -35.43
C TYR A 431 -2.35 23.14 -35.92
N ALA A 432 -3.54 22.56 -35.76
CA ALA A 432 -3.99 21.33 -36.39
C ALA A 432 -3.36 21.08 -37.78
N GLY A 433 -2.66 19.95 -37.91
CA GLY A 433 -2.05 19.51 -39.15
C GLY A 433 -0.69 20.12 -39.52
N ALA A 434 -0.09 20.96 -38.66
CA ALA A 434 1.34 21.29 -38.79
C ALA A 434 2.22 20.03 -38.65
N ASP A 435 3.48 20.08 -39.05
CA ASP A 435 4.46 19.04 -38.68
C ASP A 435 5.19 19.51 -37.40
N GLU A 436 5.53 18.58 -36.50
CA GLU A 436 6.34 18.87 -35.31
C GLU A 436 7.77 18.40 -35.52
N GLU A 437 8.73 19.17 -35.00
CA GLU A 437 10.15 18.85 -35.09
C GLU A 437 10.88 19.18 -33.78
N ILE A 438 11.55 18.17 -33.23
CA ILE A 438 12.51 18.33 -32.12
C ILE A 438 13.92 18.12 -32.67
N ILE A 439 14.83 19.06 -32.37
CA ILE A 439 16.26 18.95 -32.66
C ILE A 439 17.05 19.12 -31.37
N ALA A 440 17.51 18.02 -30.80
CA ALA A 440 18.20 18.01 -29.51
C ALA A 440 19.59 17.36 -29.60
N GLN A 441 20.59 17.94 -28.91
CA GLN A 441 21.88 17.28 -28.69
C GLN A 441 21.84 16.53 -27.37
N LEU A 442 21.84 15.21 -27.45
CA LEU A 442 21.66 14.32 -26.30
C LEU A 442 22.95 13.55 -26.03
N ALA A 443 23.24 13.27 -24.75
CA ALA A 443 24.34 12.41 -24.35
C ALA A 443 24.01 10.92 -24.56
N ALA A 444 24.95 10.03 -24.27
CA ALA A 444 24.62 8.61 -24.16
C ALA A 444 23.61 8.41 -23.02
N GLY A 445 22.55 7.64 -23.27
CA GLY A 445 21.45 7.47 -22.33
C GLY A 445 20.19 6.91 -22.98
N THR A 446 19.17 6.69 -22.18
CA THR A 446 17.83 6.29 -22.63
C THR A 446 16.90 7.49 -22.57
N TYR A 447 16.10 7.65 -23.61
CA TYR A 447 15.20 8.77 -23.82
C TYR A 447 13.85 8.28 -24.33
N TRP A 448 12.84 9.13 -24.21
CA TRP A 448 11.48 8.83 -24.64
C TRP A 448 10.93 9.96 -25.49
N LEU A 449 10.29 9.60 -26.60
CA LEU A 449 9.44 10.48 -27.38
C LEU A 449 7.99 10.18 -27.03
N ILE A 450 7.26 11.22 -26.67
CA ILE A 450 5.82 11.15 -26.40
C ILE A 450 5.11 11.91 -27.50
N VAL A 451 4.11 11.27 -28.09
CA VAL A 451 3.17 11.90 -29.02
C VAL A 451 1.82 11.94 -28.32
N ASP A 452 1.33 13.13 -28.03
CA ASP A 452 0.07 13.37 -27.32
C ASP A 452 -0.78 14.36 -28.12
N GLY A 453 -2.06 14.51 -27.80
CA GLY A 453 -2.94 15.53 -28.40
C GLY A 453 -3.59 16.43 -27.36
N ASP A 454 -3.86 17.68 -27.75
CA ASP A 454 -4.60 18.63 -26.93
C ASP A 454 -6.10 18.23 -26.86
N LEU A 455 -6.66 18.23 -25.65
CA LEU A 455 -8.08 17.92 -25.42
C LEU A 455 -9.03 18.98 -26.00
N ASP A 456 -8.56 20.21 -26.23
CA ASP A 456 -9.45 21.36 -26.40
C ASP A 456 -9.91 21.63 -27.85
N THR A 457 -9.45 20.88 -28.86
CA THR A 457 -9.82 21.18 -30.28
C THR A 457 -10.21 20.04 -31.21
N ASP A 458 -10.10 18.77 -30.82
CA ASP A 458 -10.27 17.63 -31.74
C ASP A 458 -11.70 17.04 -31.89
N ALA A 459 -12.75 17.85 -31.66
CA ALA A 459 -14.16 17.47 -31.85
C ALA A 459 -14.79 17.95 -33.17
#